data_AF-A0A7X8ZKS5-F1
#
_entry.id   AF-A0A7X8ZKS5-F1
#
_cell.length_a   1.000
_cell.length_b   1.000
_cell.length_c   1.000
_cell.angle_alpha   90.00
_cell.angle_beta   90.00
_cell.angle_gamma   90.00
#
_symmetry.space_group_name_H-M   'P 1'
#
loop_
_entity.id
_entity.type
_entity.pdbx_description
1 polymer ?
#
loop_
_entity_poly.entity_id
_entity_poly.type
_entity_poly.pdbx_seq_one_letter_code
_entity_poly.pdbx_strand_id
1 'polypeptide(L)'
;MLCDHCHNEEAIVHIRGLDQSGNVRSLSLCAACALQEIMLGTEQADELLATFRAAALLNPEDILKILQAALGGKNVPLPPELAEAQKECCPGCGQSRADFHRIHLLGCGKCLEFLQQDIDNHLNIKELNYYDTIHSLDSTSRKYTEQVIPQESIRNLNARINAAVAAEQYEQASLLKEQLDGLMAQLSEKSGPVPRKGWGSMVVRDEFALPEQTVANLPWLPKKKTGCPLVQLSSFVTLNRNLQIYDLPPFGNNLSQSEEVCQLLSPLLSAEPILGSPSEFDPHKMSKKERLELLERTLCPQDFLFRKHSCRLFLSRNERVTCLVNNIDHLTLHAWGAPQDLPLMFHQFGRFHEHLSKKIYFLDDLKLGYVTRNIFQCGSGMKFGMLLHLPCLIFMDRLQGVTNACHDLGFLLRPLYRNGKNVVGGLVMLETANGQCVPGDKIAPLLSLAERLNEHELSSRDQVRQDFSRRALLTDIIGRTVGNLRGMRLLEQNEAQHLLSMLWLGCEMEMLPWLSLGQIMQKITELAAVPAIMYGQENDSARKLQMQYFLARRFRRELTGLPDED
;
A
#
# COMPACT_ATOMS: atom_id res chain seq x y z
N MET A 1 26.71 -27.42 -25.65
CA MET A 1 27.92 -26.55 -25.72
C MET A 1 28.88 -27.04 -24.66
N LEU A 2 30.19 -27.05 -24.92
CA LEU A 2 31.18 -27.43 -23.91
C LEU A 2 31.33 -26.32 -22.88
N CYS A 3 31.72 -26.69 -21.66
CA CYS A 3 32.01 -25.77 -20.57
C CYS A 3 33.11 -24.78 -20.98
N ASP A 4 32.87 -23.49 -20.77
CA ASP A 4 33.81 -22.41 -21.09
C ASP A 4 35.05 -22.42 -20.18
N HIS A 5 35.02 -23.14 -19.05
CA HIS A 5 36.12 -23.20 -18.09
C HIS A 5 37.01 -24.45 -18.25
N CYS A 6 36.41 -25.64 -18.30
CA CYS A 6 37.17 -26.89 -18.40
C CYS A 6 37.26 -27.44 -19.82
N HIS A 7 36.42 -26.97 -20.75
CA HIS A 7 36.30 -27.43 -22.14
C HIS A 7 36.09 -28.95 -22.34
N ASN A 8 35.86 -29.71 -21.27
CA ASN A 8 35.81 -31.18 -21.30
C ASN A 8 34.41 -31.77 -21.08
N GLU A 9 33.50 -31.03 -20.44
CA GLU A 9 32.14 -31.47 -20.13
C GLU A 9 31.08 -30.56 -20.75
N GLU A 10 29.86 -31.07 -20.94
CA GLU A 10 28.73 -30.27 -21.42
C GLU A 10 28.30 -29.24 -20.37
N ALA A 11 28.10 -28.00 -20.81
CA ALA A 11 27.59 -26.93 -19.97
C ALA A 11 26.11 -27.15 -19.65
N ILE A 12 25.76 -27.03 -18.37
CA ILE A 12 24.37 -27.15 -17.86
C ILE A 12 23.86 -25.84 -17.25
N VAL A 13 24.75 -24.89 -16.97
CA VAL A 13 24.41 -23.55 -16.46
C VAL A 13 24.82 -22.52 -17.50
N HIS A 14 23.90 -21.61 -17.82
CA HIS A 14 24.16 -20.48 -18.71
C HIS A 14 23.88 -19.17 -17.98
N ILE A 15 24.95 -18.44 -17.68
CA ILE A 15 24.89 -17.17 -16.97
C ILE A 15 25.02 -16.04 -17.99
N ARG A 16 24.10 -15.09 -18.00
CA ARG A 16 24.20 -13.85 -18.79
C ARG A 16 24.33 -12.68 -17.85
N GLY A 17 25.30 -11.82 -18.11
CA GLY A 17 25.66 -10.70 -17.25
C GLY A 17 26.19 -9.54 -18.07
N LEU A 18 26.22 -8.36 -17.46
CA LEU A 18 26.80 -7.16 -18.05
C LEU A 18 28.22 -7.02 -17.49
N ASP A 19 29.20 -6.80 -18.36
CA ASP A 19 30.52 -6.35 -17.91
C ASP A 19 30.47 -4.90 -17.43
N GLN A 20 31.52 -4.42 -16.75
CA GLN A 20 31.58 -3.04 -16.22
C GLN A 20 31.47 -1.96 -17.32
N SER A 21 31.70 -2.34 -18.58
CA SER A 21 31.52 -1.51 -19.78
C SER A 21 30.09 -1.58 -20.38
N GLY A 22 29.18 -2.32 -19.74
CA GLY A 22 27.77 -2.43 -20.16
C GLY A 22 27.52 -3.40 -21.32
N ASN A 23 28.49 -4.22 -21.70
CA ASN A 23 28.31 -5.23 -22.76
C ASN A 23 27.76 -6.54 -22.18
N VAL A 24 26.82 -7.16 -22.89
CA VAL A 24 26.26 -8.46 -22.52
C VAL A 24 27.27 -9.55 -22.82
N ARG A 25 27.71 -10.27 -21.78
CA ARG A 25 28.53 -11.48 -21.90
C ARG A 25 27.76 -12.68 -21.37
N SER A 26 27.95 -13.83 -22.01
CA SER A 26 27.37 -15.11 -21.60
C SER A 26 28.46 -16.09 -21.26
N LEU A 27 28.32 -16.77 -20.11
CA LEU A 27 29.22 -17.81 -19.63
C LEU A 27 28.45 -19.12 -19.48
N SER A 28 28.98 -20.21 -20.04
CA SER A 28 28.38 -21.55 -20.01
C SER A 28 29.28 -22.51 -19.23
N LEU A 29 28.81 -23.01 -18.08
CA LEU A 29 29.61 -23.85 -17.18
C LEU A 29 29.00 -25.25 -17.00
N CYS A 30 29.86 -26.27 -16.85
CA CYS A 30 29.43 -27.60 -16.38
C CYS A 30 29.18 -27.61 -14.87
N ALA A 31 28.56 -28.69 -14.37
CA ALA A 31 28.18 -28.82 -12.97
C ALA A 31 29.37 -28.67 -12.02
N ALA A 32 30.50 -29.33 -12.32
CA ALA A 32 31.69 -29.32 -11.47
C ALA A 32 32.31 -27.91 -11.38
N CYS A 33 32.51 -27.25 -12.52
CA CYS A 33 33.07 -25.89 -12.56
C CYS A 33 32.13 -24.87 -11.89
N ALA A 34 30.82 -24.99 -12.09
CA ALA A 34 29.84 -24.14 -11.42
C ALA A 34 29.87 -24.32 -9.89
N LEU A 35 30.00 -25.55 -9.41
CA LEU A 35 30.07 -25.84 -7.97
C LEU A 35 31.35 -25.32 -7.33
N GLN A 36 32.48 -25.49 -8.01
CA GLN A 36 33.79 -25.00 -7.56
C GLN A 36 33.78 -23.47 -7.44
N GLU A 37 33.10 -22.78 -8.35
CA GLU A 37 32.90 -21.34 -8.29
C GLU A 37 31.92 -20.89 -7.21
N ILE A 38 30.94 -21.70 -6.82
CA ILE A 38 30.05 -21.37 -5.69
C ILE A 38 30.78 -21.56 -4.35
N MET A 39 31.68 -22.55 -4.27
CA MET A 39 32.35 -22.96 -3.02
C MET A 39 33.64 -22.17 -2.72
N LEU A 40 34.33 -21.63 -3.73
CA LEU A 40 35.54 -20.83 -3.52
C LEU A 40 35.18 -19.40 -3.11
N GLY A 41 35.47 -19.05 -1.85
CA GLY A 41 35.33 -17.70 -1.30
C GLY A 41 36.09 -16.63 -2.11
N THR A 42 35.73 -15.37 -1.88
CA THR A 42 36.02 -14.15 -2.67
C THR A 42 37.50 -13.78 -2.91
N GLU A 43 38.47 -14.56 -2.46
CA GLU A 43 39.88 -14.12 -2.44
C GLU A 43 40.70 -14.50 -3.68
N GLN A 44 40.17 -15.35 -4.58
CA GLN A 44 40.90 -15.80 -5.78
C GLN A 44 40.09 -15.80 -7.08
N ALA A 45 38.86 -15.30 -7.08
CA ALA A 45 38.03 -15.27 -8.29
C ALA A 45 38.41 -14.07 -9.18
N ASP A 46 38.57 -14.32 -10.48
CA ASP A 46 38.77 -13.29 -11.50
C ASP A 46 37.64 -12.24 -11.44
N GLU A 47 37.95 -10.97 -11.71
CA GLU A 47 37.03 -9.83 -11.51
C GLU A 47 35.74 -9.95 -12.35
N LEU A 48 35.83 -10.62 -13.50
CA LEU A 48 34.71 -11.01 -14.35
C LEU A 48 33.74 -11.99 -13.64
N LEU A 49 34.26 -12.96 -12.89
CA LEU A 49 33.47 -13.98 -12.20
C LEU A 49 32.75 -13.43 -10.97
N ALA A 50 33.30 -12.44 -10.27
CA ALA A 50 32.62 -11.74 -9.18
C ALA A 50 31.32 -11.05 -9.67
N THR A 51 31.39 -10.47 -10.88
CA THR A 51 30.25 -9.80 -11.54
C THR A 51 29.16 -10.81 -11.90
N PHE A 52 29.54 -12.01 -12.35
CA PHE A 52 28.60 -13.08 -12.63
C PHE A 52 28.01 -13.71 -11.37
N ARG A 53 28.74 -13.83 -10.25
CA ARG A 53 28.18 -14.31 -8.95
C ARG A 53 27.06 -13.40 -8.44
N ALA A 54 27.19 -12.09 -8.60
CA ALA A 54 26.13 -11.14 -8.26
C ALA A 54 24.88 -11.29 -9.14
N ALA A 55 25.05 -11.75 -10.38
CA ALA A 55 23.96 -12.00 -11.33
C ALA A 55 23.38 -13.43 -11.25
N ALA A 56 24.10 -14.40 -10.71
CA ALA A 56 23.84 -15.84 -10.91
C ALA A 56 23.23 -16.61 -9.73
N LEU A 57 22.88 -15.98 -8.61
CA LEU A 57 22.35 -16.72 -7.46
C LEU A 57 21.10 -16.09 -6.87
N LEU A 58 19.96 -16.28 -7.55
CA LEU A 58 18.63 -15.99 -6.98
C LEU A 58 17.54 -17.04 -7.29
N ASN A 59 17.85 -18.15 -7.97
CA ASN A 59 16.89 -19.24 -8.16
C ASN A 59 17.34 -20.52 -7.43
N PRO A 60 16.63 -20.93 -6.36
CA PRO A 60 16.90 -22.16 -5.62
C PRO A 60 16.90 -23.43 -6.51
N GLU A 61 16.14 -23.41 -7.61
CA GLU A 61 16.04 -24.51 -8.56
C GLU A 61 17.34 -24.76 -9.34
N ASP A 62 18.07 -23.71 -9.72
CA ASP A 62 19.30 -23.84 -10.49
C ASP A 62 20.44 -24.37 -9.60
N ILE A 63 20.47 -23.97 -8.33
CA ILE A 63 21.38 -24.52 -7.32
C ILE A 63 21.10 -26.01 -7.11
N LEU A 64 19.82 -26.41 -7.03
CA LEU A 64 19.40 -27.80 -6.93
C LEU A 64 19.81 -28.64 -8.14
N LYS A 65 19.67 -28.11 -9.37
CA LYS A 65 20.12 -28.79 -10.59
C LYS A 65 21.62 -28.99 -10.63
N ILE A 66 22.41 -27.98 -10.21
CA ILE A 66 23.87 -28.07 -10.14
C ILE A 66 24.29 -29.14 -9.12
N LEU A 67 23.67 -29.15 -7.93
CA LEU A 67 23.94 -30.15 -6.89
C LEU A 67 23.55 -31.57 -7.32
N GLN A 68 22.41 -31.74 -7.99
CA GLN A 68 21.95 -33.05 -8.49
C GLN A 68 22.84 -33.58 -9.63
N ALA A 69 23.33 -32.69 -10.50
CA ALA A 69 24.23 -33.06 -11.58
C ALA A 69 25.64 -33.40 -11.07
N ALA A 70 26.16 -32.67 -10.08
CA ALA A 70 27.48 -32.89 -9.49
C ALA A 70 27.56 -34.18 -8.64
N LEU A 71 26.44 -34.60 -8.03
CA LEU A 71 26.39 -35.77 -7.14
C LEU A 71 25.95 -37.07 -7.83
N GLY A 72 25.82 -37.07 -9.17
CA GLY A 72 25.57 -38.28 -9.94
C GLY A 72 24.27 -38.99 -9.56
N GLY A 73 23.13 -38.41 -9.95
CA GLY A 73 21.90 -39.15 -10.26
C GLY A 73 21.50 -40.29 -9.34
N LYS A 74 21.47 -40.08 -8.02
CA LYS A 74 20.69 -40.90 -7.06
C LYS A 74 20.09 -39.98 -6.01
N ASN A 75 18.86 -40.26 -5.58
CA ASN A 75 18.21 -39.57 -4.48
C ASN A 75 19.09 -39.65 -3.23
N VAL A 76 19.80 -38.56 -2.91
CA VAL A 76 20.56 -38.38 -1.67
C VAL A 76 19.69 -37.57 -0.70
N PRO A 77 19.58 -37.95 0.58
CA PRO A 77 18.88 -37.15 1.59
C PRO A 77 19.55 -35.78 1.74
N LEU A 78 18.76 -34.72 1.92
CA LEU A 78 19.29 -33.35 2.06
C LEU A 78 20.36 -33.26 3.18
N PRO A 79 21.44 -32.48 2.99
CA PRO A 79 22.41 -32.17 4.05
C PRO A 79 21.73 -31.53 5.27
N PRO A 80 22.21 -31.81 6.50
CA PRO A 80 21.59 -31.34 7.74
C PRO A 80 21.49 -29.80 7.85
N GLU A 81 22.43 -29.06 7.25
CA GLU A 81 22.45 -27.58 7.23
C GLU A 81 21.29 -26.97 6.41
N LEU A 82 20.87 -27.65 5.33
CA LEU A 82 19.69 -27.24 4.52
C LEU A 82 18.38 -27.65 5.19
N ALA A 83 18.39 -28.72 5.99
CA ALA A 83 17.24 -29.10 6.83
C ALA A 83 17.05 -28.13 8.01
N GLU A 84 18.12 -27.53 8.54
CA GLU A 84 18.07 -26.44 9.51
C GLU A 84 17.56 -25.14 8.88
N ALA A 85 17.97 -24.79 7.65
CA ALA A 85 17.41 -23.65 6.91
C ALA A 85 15.91 -23.81 6.59
N GLN A 86 15.43 -25.04 6.33
CA GLN A 86 13.99 -25.31 6.18
C GLN A 86 13.19 -25.10 7.48
N LYS A 87 13.82 -25.20 8.67
CA LYS A 87 13.16 -24.84 9.94
C LYS A 87 13.00 -23.33 10.11
N GLU A 88 13.73 -22.51 9.36
CA GLU A 88 13.62 -21.05 9.39
C GLU A 88 12.65 -20.48 8.34
N CYS A 89 12.13 -21.32 7.44
CA CYS A 89 11.23 -20.91 6.37
C CYS A 89 9.84 -21.54 6.51
N CYS A 90 8.80 -20.79 6.16
CA CYS A 90 7.44 -21.28 6.18
C CYS A 90 7.26 -22.45 5.20
N PRO A 91 6.70 -23.60 5.61
CA PRO A 91 6.52 -24.77 4.74
C PRO A 91 5.47 -24.55 3.63
N GLY A 92 4.67 -23.48 3.72
CA GLY A 92 3.64 -23.15 2.74
C GLY A 92 4.13 -22.26 1.60
N CYS A 93 4.86 -21.19 1.91
CA CYS A 93 5.26 -20.17 0.94
C CYS A 93 6.78 -19.97 0.83
N GLY A 94 7.58 -20.64 1.67
CA GLY A 94 9.03 -20.49 1.69
C GLY A 94 9.54 -19.19 2.34
N GLN A 95 8.66 -18.36 2.90
CA GLN A 95 9.08 -17.10 3.55
C GLN A 95 9.94 -17.38 4.78
N SER A 96 11.12 -16.75 4.85
CA SER A 96 12.02 -16.85 6.00
C SER A 96 11.53 -16.04 7.20
N ARG A 97 11.90 -16.46 8.41
CA ARG A 97 11.70 -15.67 9.64
C ARG A 97 12.36 -14.30 9.55
N ALA A 98 13.57 -14.22 8.97
CA ALA A 98 14.28 -12.95 8.78
C ALA A 98 13.49 -11.97 7.89
N ASP A 99 12.91 -12.47 6.79
CA ASP A 99 12.05 -11.65 5.94
C ASP A 99 10.82 -11.17 6.70
N PHE A 100 10.19 -12.05 7.49
CA PHE A 100 9.07 -11.69 8.34
C PHE A 100 9.43 -10.59 9.36
N HIS A 101 10.54 -10.70 10.09
CA HIS A 101 10.98 -9.65 11.03
C HIS A 101 11.29 -8.31 10.33
N ARG A 102 11.63 -8.33 9.05
CA ARG A 102 11.88 -7.11 8.26
C ARG A 102 10.58 -6.46 7.80
N ILE A 103 9.64 -7.23 7.25
CA ILE A 103 8.47 -6.70 6.53
C ILE A 103 7.17 -6.79 7.34
N HIS A 104 7.10 -7.67 8.34
CA HIS A 104 5.94 -7.94 9.19
C HIS A 104 4.66 -8.37 8.42
N LEU A 105 4.86 -8.93 7.22
CA LEU A 105 3.80 -9.47 6.36
C LEU A 105 3.87 -11.00 6.37
N LEU A 106 2.74 -11.66 6.59
CA LEU A 106 2.55 -13.10 6.45
C LEU A 106 2.54 -13.49 4.97
N GLY A 107 3.16 -14.59 4.56
CA GLY A 107 3.20 -15.00 3.14
C GLY A 107 2.03 -15.86 2.70
N CYS A 108 1.44 -16.63 3.61
CA CYS A 108 0.28 -17.49 3.39
C CYS A 108 -0.39 -17.84 4.73
N GLY A 109 -1.52 -18.57 4.71
CA GLY A 109 -2.23 -18.97 5.93
C GLY A 109 -1.37 -19.81 6.90
N LYS A 110 -0.49 -20.69 6.38
CA LYS A 110 0.42 -21.52 7.21
C LYS A 110 1.46 -20.70 7.98
N CYS A 111 1.69 -19.44 7.59
CA CYS A 111 2.59 -18.56 8.33
C CYS A 111 2.08 -18.26 9.75
N LEU A 112 0.76 -18.33 9.99
CA LEU A 112 0.17 -18.06 11.31
C LEU A 112 0.66 -19.07 12.35
N GLU A 113 0.64 -20.35 12.01
CA GLU A 113 1.13 -21.44 12.87
C GLU A 113 2.66 -21.41 12.96
N PHE A 114 3.34 -21.24 11.84
CA PHE A 114 4.80 -21.30 11.77
C PHE A 114 5.51 -20.15 12.53
N LEU A 115 4.94 -18.93 12.48
CA LEU A 115 5.50 -17.71 13.06
C LEU A 115 4.79 -17.30 14.36
N GLN A 116 4.00 -18.18 14.97
CA GLN A 116 3.13 -17.83 16.08
C GLN A 116 3.87 -17.10 17.21
N GLN A 117 5.04 -17.61 17.62
CA GLN A 117 5.85 -16.99 18.67
C GLN A 117 6.37 -15.60 18.27
N ASP A 118 6.76 -15.42 17.01
CA ASP A 118 7.26 -14.14 16.50
C ASP A 118 6.13 -13.10 16.43
N ILE A 119 4.94 -13.54 15.98
CA ILE A 119 3.72 -12.72 15.96
C ILE A 119 3.36 -12.27 17.38
N ASP A 120 3.35 -13.19 18.33
CA ASP A 120 3.04 -12.91 19.73
C ASP A 120 4.01 -11.90 20.35
N ASN A 121 5.31 -12.03 20.05
CA ASN A 121 6.34 -11.11 20.52
C ASN A 121 6.16 -9.70 19.94
N HIS A 122 5.89 -9.58 18.63
CA HIS A 122 5.69 -8.29 17.96
C HIS A 122 4.41 -7.58 18.39
N LEU A 123 3.35 -8.34 18.62
CA LEU A 123 2.06 -7.80 19.05
C LEU A 123 1.95 -7.63 20.56
N ASN A 124 2.93 -8.13 21.33
CA ASN A 124 2.97 -8.09 22.79
C ASN A 124 1.68 -8.65 23.41
N ILE A 125 1.16 -9.76 22.86
CA ILE A 125 -0.09 -10.37 23.30
C ILE A 125 0.17 -11.16 24.58
N LYS A 126 -0.15 -10.57 25.73
CA LYS A 126 0.13 -11.17 27.05
C LYS A 126 -0.97 -12.10 27.58
N GLU A 127 -2.21 -11.99 27.09
CA GLU A 127 -3.35 -12.84 27.47
C GLU A 127 -4.27 -13.08 26.27
N LEU A 128 -5.22 -14.04 26.38
CA LEU A 128 -6.32 -14.25 25.44
C LEU A 128 -7.21 -12.99 25.42
N ASN A 129 -6.79 -11.97 24.67
CA ASN A 129 -7.66 -10.86 24.37
C ASN A 129 -8.71 -11.36 23.39
N TYR A 130 -9.89 -11.68 23.91
CA TYR A 130 -11.07 -11.80 23.08
C TYR A 130 -11.33 -10.40 22.52
N TYR A 131 -10.86 -10.15 21.29
CA TYR A 131 -11.14 -8.90 20.59
C TYR A 131 -12.61 -8.93 20.23
N ASP A 132 -13.42 -8.44 21.16
CA ASP A 132 -14.85 -8.29 20.97
C ASP A 132 -15.10 -7.11 20.03
N THR A 133 -14.69 -7.27 18.76
CA THR A 133 -15.15 -6.39 17.67
C THR A 133 -16.67 -6.39 17.54
N ILE A 134 -17.35 -7.31 18.22
CA ILE A 134 -18.80 -7.51 18.22
C ILE A 134 -19.50 -6.58 19.25
N HIS A 135 -18.76 -5.97 20.18
CA HIS A 135 -19.32 -5.02 21.15
C HIS A 135 -19.08 -3.54 20.84
N SER A 136 -18.31 -3.17 19.81
CA SER A 136 -17.93 -1.75 19.58
C SER A 136 -18.16 -1.16 18.18
N LEU A 137 -18.84 -1.87 17.27
CA LEU A 137 -19.30 -1.29 15.98
C LEU A 137 -20.79 -0.89 16.04
N ASP A 138 -21.32 -0.72 17.25
CA ASP A 138 -22.71 -0.79 17.74
C ASP A 138 -23.14 -2.20 18.21
N SER A 139 -23.68 -2.21 19.42
CA SER A 139 -24.18 -3.36 20.15
C SER A 139 -25.41 -3.97 19.48
N THR A 140 -25.24 -4.99 18.64
CA THR A 140 -26.31 -5.96 18.35
C THR A 140 -25.73 -7.36 18.23
N SER A 141 -25.74 -8.05 19.38
CA SER A 141 -25.98 -9.49 19.56
C SER A 141 -25.60 -10.42 18.39
N ARG A 142 -24.65 -11.34 18.66
CA ARG A 142 -24.59 -12.64 17.97
C ARG A 142 -25.95 -13.32 18.04
N LYS A 143 -26.70 -13.18 16.96
CA LYS A 143 -27.63 -14.19 16.50
C LYS A 143 -27.08 -14.67 15.16
N TYR A 144 -26.13 -15.61 15.21
CA TYR A 144 -25.82 -16.47 14.05
C TYR A 144 -27.03 -17.37 13.81
N THR A 145 -28.08 -16.77 13.26
CA THR A 145 -29.34 -17.37 12.82
C THR A 145 -29.85 -16.35 11.81
N GLU A 146 -29.83 -16.56 10.50
CA GLU A 146 -29.83 -17.75 9.66
C GLU A 146 -29.22 -17.38 8.29
N GLN A 147 -28.75 -18.40 7.54
CA GLN A 147 -28.33 -18.32 6.12
C GLN A 147 -27.07 -17.51 5.79
N VAL A 148 -25.91 -17.86 6.36
CA VAL A 148 -24.64 -17.55 5.70
C VAL A 148 -24.44 -18.56 4.58
N ILE A 149 -24.15 -18.12 3.36
CA ILE A 149 -23.87 -19.04 2.26
C ILE A 149 -22.55 -19.76 2.58
N PRO A 150 -22.52 -21.11 2.53
CA PRO A 150 -21.26 -21.83 2.59
C PRO A 150 -20.44 -21.41 1.36
N GLN A 151 -19.38 -20.61 1.55
CA GLN A 151 -18.46 -20.25 0.46
C GLN A 151 -17.90 -21.54 -0.19
N GLU A 152 -17.90 -22.66 0.53
CA GLU A 152 -17.64 -24.01 0.03
C GLU A 152 -18.53 -24.41 -1.17
N SER A 153 -19.83 -24.09 -1.16
CA SER A 153 -20.73 -24.42 -2.27
C SER A 153 -20.34 -23.67 -3.55
N ILE A 154 -19.97 -22.40 -3.42
CA ILE A 154 -19.49 -21.55 -4.52
C ILE A 154 -18.16 -22.10 -5.05
N ARG A 155 -17.22 -22.41 -4.16
CA ARG A 155 -15.93 -23.00 -4.51
C ARG A 155 -16.07 -24.36 -5.20
N ASN A 156 -16.96 -25.22 -4.69
CA ASN A 156 -17.24 -26.54 -5.29
C ASN A 156 -17.84 -26.40 -6.69
N LEU A 157 -18.73 -25.43 -6.90
CA LEU A 157 -19.26 -25.12 -8.24
C LEU A 157 -18.17 -24.61 -9.17
N ASN A 158 -17.34 -23.66 -8.73
CA ASN A 158 -16.20 -23.17 -9.52
C ASN A 158 -15.21 -24.27 -9.90
N ALA A 159 -14.88 -25.17 -8.97
CA ALA A 159 -14.04 -26.34 -9.25
C ALA A 159 -14.67 -27.26 -10.30
N ARG A 160 -15.99 -27.51 -10.21
CA ARG A 160 -16.73 -28.32 -11.19
C ARG A 160 -16.81 -27.66 -12.57
N ILE A 161 -17.00 -26.33 -12.61
CA ILE A 161 -16.97 -25.54 -13.86
C ILE A 161 -15.60 -25.67 -14.52
N ASN A 162 -14.53 -25.42 -13.76
CA ASN A 162 -13.16 -25.52 -14.26
C ASN A 162 -12.83 -26.93 -14.76
N ALA A 163 -13.28 -27.97 -14.04
CA ALA A 163 -13.11 -29.36 -14.47
C ALA A 163 -13.89 -29.67 -15.77
N ALA A 164 -15.13 -29.17 -15.90
CA ALA A 164 -15.94 -29.35 -17.11
C ALA A 164 -15.34 -28.61 -18.32
N VAL A 165 -14.82 -27.40 -18.13
CA VAL A 165 -14.11 -26.64 -19.17
C VAL A 165 -12.82 -27.35 -19.59
N ALA A 166 -12.04 -27.85 -18.63
CA ALA A 166 -10.82 -28.62 -18.91
C ALA A 166 -11.10 -29.94 -19.64
N ALA A 167 -12.28 -30.53 -19.42
CA ALA A 167 -12.76 -31.73 -20.12
C ALA A 167 -13.50 -31.41 -21.44
N GLU A 168 -13.50 -30.16 -21.90
CA GLU A 168 -14.22 -29.68 -23.09
C GLU A 168 -15.75 -29.93 -23.07
N GLN A 169 -16.33 -30.12 -21.88
CA GLN A 169 -17.76 -30.32 -21.65
C GLN A 169 -18.49 -28.99 -21.49
N TYR A 170 -18.53 -28.19 -22.56
CA TYR A 170 -19.03 -26.81 -22.52
C TYR A 170 -20.50 -26.67 -22.12
N GLU A 171 -21.37 -27.63 -22.51
CA GLU A 171 -22.79 -27.62 -22.11
C GLU A 171 -22.95 -27.78 -20.60
N GLN A 172 -22.22 -28.73 -20.01
CA GLN A 172 -22.23 -28.95 -18.57
C GLN A 172 -21.63 -27.76 -17.82
N ALA A 173 -20.55 -27.17 -18.33
CA ALA A 173 -19.97 -25.95 -17.77
C ALA A 173 -20.98 -24.78 -17.77
N SER A 174 -21.77 -24.63 -18.83
CA SER A 174 -22.83 -23.62 -18.92
C SER A 174 -23.91 -23.81 -17.86
N LEU A 175 -24.41 -25.04 -17.67
CA LEU A 175 -25.42 -25.35 -16.65
C LEU A 175 -24.91 -25.09 -15.23
N LEU A 176 -23.66 -25.47 -14.95
CA LEU A 176 -23.05 -25.20 -13.65
C LEU A 176 -22.84 -23.71 -13.41
N LYS A 177 -22.54 -22.94 -14.46
CA LYS A 177 -22.43 -21.49 -14.39
C LYS A 177 -23.78 -20.84 -14.10
N GLU A 178 -24.88 -21.29 -14.72
CA GLU A 178 -26.22 -20.80 -14.39
C GLU A 178 -26.58 -21.04 -12.91
N GLN A 179 -26.20 -22.20 -12.35
CA GLN A 179 -26.38 -22.48 -10.93
C GLN A 179 -25.58 -21.53 -10.02
N LEU A 180 -24.33 -21.24 -10.41
CA LEU A 180 -23.48 -20.28 -9.72
C LEU A 180 -24.09 -18.87 -9.76
N ASP A 181 -24.50 -18.41 -10.95
CA ASP A 181 -25.12 -17.11 -11.16
C ASP A 181 -26.42 -16.98 -10.34
N GLY A 182 -27.21 -18.05 -10.24
CA GLY A 182 -28.41 -18.10 -9.40
C GLY A 182 -28.11 -17.93 -7.90
N LEU A 183 -27.08 -18.61 -7.38
CA LEU A 183 -26.63 -18.43 -5.99
C LEU A 183 -26.07 -17.02 -5.75
N MET A 184 -25.33 -16.46 -6.72
CA MET A 184 -24.80 -15.11 -6.65
C MET A 184 -25.91 -14.05 -6.69
N ALA A 185 -26.99 -14.28 -7.46
CA ALA A 185 -28.14 -13.39 -7.49
C ALA A 185 -28.82 -13.30 -6.12
N GLN A 186 -29.02 -14.43 -5.44
CA GLN A 186 -29.56 -14.49 -4.08
C GLN A 186 -28.67 -13.72 -3.07
N LEU A 187 -27.34 -13.77 -3.22
CA LEU A 187 -26.40 -12.98 -2.41
C LEU A 187 -26.52 -11.47 -2.64
N SER A 188 -26.88 -11.06 -3.85
CA SER A 188 -26.97 -9.67 -4.25
C SER A 188 -28.33 -9.02 -3.96
N GLU A 189 -29.35 -9.81 -3.57
CA GLU A 189 -30.66 -9.28 -3.24
C GLU A 189 -30.57 -8.21 -2.15
N LYS A 190 -31.23 -7.07 -2.41
CA LYS A 190 -31.10 -5.85 -1.62
C LYS A 190 -31.63 -6.07 -0.21
N SER A 191 -30.72 -5.98 0.76
CA SER A 191 -31.05 -5.89 2.19
C SER A 191 -31.81 -4.58 2.46
N GLY A 192 -33.14 -4.59 2.32
CA GLY A 192 -34.06 -3.54 2.78
C GLY A 192 -33.89 -2.13 2.17
N PRO A 193 -34.75 -1.18 2.57
CA PRO A 193 -34.63 0.21 2.13
C PRO A 193 -33.34 0.83 2.72
N VAL A 194 -32.36 1.10 1.84
CA VAL A 194 -31.09 1.74 2.20
C VAL A 194 -31.35 3.11 2.85
N PRO A 195 -31.12 3.29 4.15
CA PRO A 195 -31.30 4.58 4.79
C PRO A 195 -30.00 5.39 4.67
N ARG A 196 -30.11 6.58 4.07
CA ARG A 196 -29.06 7.61 3.84
C ARG A 196 -28.11 7.34 2.67
N LYS A 197 -27.76 8.41 1.94
CA LYS A 197 -26.71 8.41 0.90
C LYS A 197 -25.40 7.91 1.53
N GLY A 198 -24.83 6.80 1.07
CA GLY A 198 -23.55 6.31 1.57
C GLY A 198 -22.38 7.22 1.18
N TRP A 199 -21.22 7.02 1.82
CA TRP A 199 -20.06 7.94 1.76
C TRP A 199 -19.64 8.26 0.33
N GLY A 200 -19.57 7.23 -0.53
CA GLY A 200 -19.20 7.33 -1.94
C GLY A 200 -20.21 8.08 -2.82
N SER A 201 -21.42 8.32 -2.31
CA SER A 201 -22.49 9.08 -2.99
C SER A 201 -22.58 10.54 -2.56
N MET A 202 -21.76 10.96 -1.58
CA MET A 202 -21.74 12.34 -1.13
C MET A 202 -21.15 13.25 -2.20
N VAL A 203 -21.84 14.36 -2.49
CA VAL A 203 -21.33 15.38 -3.40
C VAL A 203 -20.22 16.14 -2.71
N VAL A 204 -19.04 16.15 -3.34
CA VAL A 204 -17.85 16.84 -2.86
C VAL A 204 -17.62 18.03 -3.78
N ARG A 205 -17.63 19.25 -3.20
CA ARG A 205 -17.21 20.45 -3.89
C ARG A 205 -15.80 20.80 -3.43
N ASP A 206 -14.90 20.97 -4.39
CA ASP A 206 -13.51 21.38 -4.16
C ASP A 206 -13.39 22.90 -4.37
N GLU A 207 -13.25 23.65 -3.29
CA GLU A 207 -13.06 25.10 -3.28
C GLU A 207 -11.63 25.51 -3.67
N PHE A 208 -10.68 24.56 -3.67
CA PHE A 208 -9.29 24.79 -4.06
C PHE A 208 -9.00 24.41 -5.52
N ALA A 209 -9.97 23.82 -6.22
CA ALA A 209 -9.84 23.53 -7.65
C ALA A 209 -9.75 24.85 -8.44
N LEU A 210 -8.71 24.97 -9.27
CA LEU A 210 -8.55 26.13 -10.14
C LEU A 210 -9.52 26.05 -11.34
N PRO A 211 -9.96 27.19 -11.92
CA PRO A 211 -10.89 27.18 -13.06
C PRO A 211 -10.37 26.41 -14.29
N GLU A 212 -9.05 26.41 -14.50
CA GLU A 212 -8.38 25.78 -15.64
C GLU A 212 -8.04 24.30 -15.39
N GLN A 213 -8.30 23.80 -14.18
CA GLN A 213 -7.91 22.47 -13.75
C GLN A 213 -8.83 21.40 -14.33
N THR A 214 -8.26 20.47 -15.09
CA THR A 214 -8.99 19.37 -15.74
C THR A 214 -9.13 18.13 -14.85
N VAL A 215 -8.21 17.94 -13.89
CA VAL A 215 -8.16 16.78 -12.99
C VAL A 215 -8.43 17.24 -11.57
N ALA A 216 -9.34 16.59 -10.84
CA ALA A 216 -9.62 16.94 -9.46
C ALA A 216 -8.38 16.78 -8.56
N ASN A 217 -8.25 17.63 -7.53
CA ASN A 217 -7.21 17.44 -6.52
C ASN A 217 -7.36 16.08 -5.82
N LEU A 218 -6.26 15.56 -5.28
CA LEU A 218 -6.22 14.27 -4.59
C LEU A 218 -7.31 14.11 -3.51
N PRO A 219 -7.84 12.89 -3.28
CA PRO A 219 -8.95 12.67 -2.35
C PRO A 219 -8.67 13.11 -0.90
N TRP A 220 -7.42 13.03 -0.47
CA TRP A 220 -6.96 13.38 0.88
C TRP A 220 -6.64 14.87 1.06
N LEU A 221 -6.60 15.65 -0.01
CA LEU A 221 -6.42 17.10 0.08
C LEU A 221 -7.69 17.77 0.61
N PRO A 222 -7.57 18.84 1.43
CA PRO A 222 -8.71 19.62 1.88
C PRO A 222 -9.52 20.12 0.69
N LYS A 223 -10.85 20.06 0.81
CA LYS A 223 -11.78 20.49 -0.25
C LYS A 223 -12.45 21.82 0.07
N LYS A 224 -12.31 22.31 1.29
CA LYS A 224 -12.91 23.55 1.78
C LYS A 224 -11.94 24.23 2.72
N LYS A 225 -12.02 25.56 2.79
CA LYS A 225 -11.21 26.34 3.71
C LYS A 225 -11.84 26.31 5.12
N THR A 226 -11.60 25.23 5.87
CA THR A 226 -12.09 25.05 7.24
C THR A 226 -11.01 25.46 8.25
N GLY A 227 -11.14 26.68 8.79
CA GLY A 227 -10.12 27.27 9.67
C GLY A 227 -8.98 27.94 8.89
N CYS A 228 -8.21 28.77 9.58
CA CYS A 228 -6.98 29.40 9.08
C CYS A 228 -6.05 29.67 10.25
N PRO A 229 -4.83 29.11 10.27
CA PRO A 229 -4.22 28.17 9.31
C PRO A 229 -4.89 26.79 9.16
N LEU A 230 -4.67 26.10 8.02
CA LEU A 230 -5.12 24.72 7.75
C LEU A 230 -4.10 23.70 8.26
N VAL A 231 -4.21 23.34 9.54
CA VAL A 231 -3.34 22.33 10.16
C VAL A 231 -3.90 20.92 10.00
N GLN A 232 -5.19 20.73 10.27
CA GLN A 232 -5.87 19.43 10.10
C GLN A 232 -6.41 19.33 8.67
N LEU A 233 -5.92 18.36 7.90
CA LEU A 233 -6.21 18.30 6.46
C LEU A 233 -7.36 17.35 6.12
N SER A 234 -7.25 16.11 6.57
CA SER A 234 -8.23 15.06 6.29
C SER A 234 -8.18 13.97 7.34
N SER A 235 -9.25 13.18 7.40
CA SER A 235 -9.30 11.93 8.15
C SER A 235 -9.40 10.75 7.19
N PHE A 236 -8.98 9.57 7.65
CA PHE A 236 -9.07 8.35 6.85
C PHE A 236 -9.43 7.14 7.70
N VAL A 237 -10.06 6.16 7.05
CA VAL A 237 -10.36 4.84 7.61
C VAL A 237 -10.01 3.78 6.57
N THR A 238 -9.31 2.76 7.00
CA THR A 238 -8.99 1.55 6.22
C THR A 238 -9.53 0.34 6.96
N LEU A 239 -10.09 -0.61 6.22
CA LEU A 239 -10.57 -1.91 6.70
C LEU A 239 -10.01 -3.01 5.81
N ASN A 240 -9.31 -3.95 6.43
CA ASN A 240 -8.70 -5.11 5.79
C ASN A 240 -9.38 -6.39 6.28
N ARG A 241 -9.76 -7.25 5.34
CA ARG A 241 -10.38 -8.55 5.61
C ARG A 241 -9.85 -9.61 4.65
N ASN A 242 -9.64 -10.80 5.18
CA ASN A 242 -9.44 -12.02 4.40
C ASN A 242 -10.62 -12.96 4.57
N LEU A 243 -10.75 -13.91 3.65
CA LEU A 243 -11.86 -14.86 3.60
C LEU A 243 -11.33 -16.22 4.09
N GLN A 244 -12.10 -16.92 4.92
CA GLN A 244 -11.62 -18.10 5.64
C GLN A 244 -11.23 -19.27 4.74
N ILE A 245 -11.93 -19.45 3.61
CA ILE A 245 -11.80 -20.64 2.74
C ILE A 245 -10.76 -20.44 1.61
N TYR A 246 -10.23 -19.23 1.46
CA TYR A 246 -9.31 -18.87 0.38
C TYR A 246 -7.88 -18.63 0.89
N ASP A 247 -6.88 -19.01 0.09
CA ASP A 247 -5.48 -18.72 0.36
C ASP A 247 -5.22 -17.21 0.34
N LEU A 248 -4.43 -16.70 1.28
CA LEU A 248 -4.08 -15.27 1.33
C LEU A 248 -3.38 -14.83 0.03
N PRO A 249 -3.61 -13.58 -0.46
CA PRO A 249 -2.88 -13.05 -1.61
C PRO A 249 -1.37 -13.10 -1.38
N PRO A 250 -0.53 -13.52 -2.35
CA PRO A 250 -0.81 -13.63 -3.77
C PRO A 250 -1.28 -15.03 -4.22
N PHE A 251 -1.95 -15.80 -3.35
CA PHE A 251 -2.54 -17.12 -3.64
C PHE A 251 -1.55 -18.24 -3.92
N GLY A 252 -0.25 -18.06 -3.63
CA GLY A 252 0.78 -19.10 -3.77
C GLY A 252 0.70 -19.82 -5.13
N ASN A 253 0.45 -21.13 -5.09
CA ASN A 253 0.31 -21.97 -6.29
C ASN A 253 -1.14 -22.02 -6.84
N ASN A 254 -2.12 -21.50 -6.10
CA ASN A 254 -3.55 -21.61 -6.40
C ASN A 254 -4.11 -20.31 -7.00
N LEU A 255 -3.49 -19.82 -8.08
CA LEU A 255 -3.88 -18.55 -8.70
C LEU A 255 -5.35 -18.50 -9.14
N SER A 256 -5.98 -19.64 -9.43
CA SER A 256 -7.40 -19.72 -9.78
C SER A 256 -8.32 -19.17 -8.68
N GLN A 257 -7.94 -19.32 -7.40
CA GLN A 257 -8.71 -18.80 -6.28
C GLN A 257 -8.85 -17.27 -6.32
N SER A 258 -7.89 -16.56 -6.92
CA SER A 258 -7.97 -15.11 -7.05
C SER A 258 -9.19 -14.67 -7.87
N GLU A 259 -9.50 -15.36 -8.97
CA GLU A 259 -10.67 -15.06 -9.79
C GLU A 259 -11.96 -15.45 -9.06
N GLU A 260 -11.97 -16.54 -8.31
CA GLU A 260 -13.12 -16.95 -7.48
C GLU A 260 -13.46 -15.89 -6.42
N VAL A 261 -12.44 -15.32 -5.76
CA VAL A 261 -12.62 -14.22 -4.79
C VAL A 261 -13.18 -12.98 -5.48
N CYS A 262 -12.68 -12.63 -6.67
CA CYS A 262 -13.21 -11.51 -7.45
C CYS A 262 -14.68 -11.74 -7.83
N GLN A 263 -15.02 -12.91 -8.34
CA GLN A 263 -16.39 -13.28 -8.71
C GLN A 263 -17.33 -13.21 -7.50
N LEU A 264 -16.90 -13.69 -6.34
CA LEU A 264 -17.69 -13.61 -5.10
C LEU A 264 -17.93 -12.17 -4.64
N LEU A 265 -16.87 -11.34 -4.62
CA LEU A 265 -16.94 -10.01 -4.02
C LEU A 265 -17.51 -8.94 -4.96
N SER A 266 -17.31 -9.03 -6.27
CA SER A 266 -17.76 -8.00 -7.22
C SER A 266 -19.25 -7.65 -7.14
N PRO A 267 -20.21 -8.60 -7.14
CA PRO A 267 -21.63 -8.27 -7.04
C PRO A 267 -22.01 -7.72 -5.66
N LEU A 268 -21.35 -8.19 -4.60
CA LEU A 268 -21.56 -7.69 -3.24
C LEU A 268 -21.16 -6.22 -3.15
N LEU A 269 -19.92 -5.90 -3.57
CA LEU A 269 -19.36 -4.55 -3.51
C LEU A 269 -20.08 -3.57 -4.42
N SER A 270 -20.54 -4.02 -5.59
CA SER A 270 -21.31 -3.19 -6.52
C SER A 270 -22.66 -2.73 -5.93
N ALA A 271 -23.22 -3.51 -5.00
CA ALA A 271 -24.47 -3.20 -4.33
C ALA A 271 -24.29 -2.42 -3.01
N GLU A 272 -23.05 -2.25 -2.52
CA GLU A 272 -22.80 -1.69 -1.19
C GLU A 272 -23.02 -0.16 -1.15
N PRO A 273 -23.89 0.34 -0.23
CA PRO A 273 -24.21 1.77 -0.15
C PRO A 273 -23.01 2.68 0.07
N ILE A 274 -22.00 2.22 0.82
CA ILE A 274 -20.80 3.02 1.12
C ILE A 274 -20.02 3.39 -0.15
N LEU A 275 -20.06 2.55 -1.19
CA LEU A 275 -19.44 2.80 -2.49
C LEU A 275 -20.37 3.60 -3.42
N GLY A 276 -21.68 3.56 -3.18
CA GLY A 276 -22.69 4.27 -3.94
C GLY A 276 -22.97 3.62 -5.29
N SER A 277 -22.42 4.20 -6.36
CA SER A 277 -22.47 3.62 -7.71
C SER A 277 -21.03 3.53 -8.24
N PRO A 278 -20.24 2.59 -7.71
CA PRO A 278 -18.82 2.53 -8.00
C PRO A 278 -18.53 2.13 -9.45
N SER A 279 -17.38 2.58 -9.94
CA SER A 279 -16.77 2.04 -11.15
C SER A 279 -15.88 0.86 -10.76
N GLU A 280 -16.07 -0.29 -11.42
CA GLU A 280 -15.22 -1.46 -11.28
C GLU A 280 -14.12 -1.44 -12.35
N PHE A 281 -12.87 -1.65 -11.94
CA PHE A 281 -11.71 -1.73 -12.81
C PHE A 281 -11.04 -3.09 -12.66
N ASP A 282 -10.79 -3.74 -13.79
CA ASP A 282 -10.05 -5.01 -13.89
C ASP A 282 -8.67 -4.72 -14.49
N PRO A 283 -7.57 -4.73 -13.69
CA PRO A 283 -6.25 -4.40 -14.16
C PRO A 283 -5.80 -5.18 -15.39
N HIS A 284 -6.21 -6.45 -15.55
CA HIS A 284 -5.84 -7.27 -16.70
C HIS A 284 -6.53 -6.84 -18.00
N LYS A 285 -7.69 -6.19 -17.91
CA LYS A 285 -8.47 -5.69 -19.06
C LYS A 285 -8.26 -4.20 -19.34
N MET A 286 -7.64 -3.46 -18.42
CA MET A 286 -7.37 -2.04 -18.56
C MET A 286 -6.33 -1.73 -19.64
N SER A 287 -6.58 -0.65 -20.37
CA SER A 287 -5.60 -0.02 -21.26
C SER A 287 -4.46 0.63 -20.47
N LYS A 288 -3.32 0.89 -21.15
CA LYS A 288 -2.19 1.62 -20.55
C LYS A 288 -2.60 3.00 -20.02
N LYS A 289 -3.53 3.68 -20.72
CA LYS A 289 -4.02 5.01 -20.34
C LYS A 289 -4.79 4.95 -19.02
N GLU A 290 -5.73 4.03 -18.88
CA GLU A 290 -6.52 3.89 -17.65
C GLU A 290 -5.64 3.52 -16.47
N ARG A 291 -4.65 2.62 -16.67
CA ARG A 291 -3.67 2.29 -15.62
C ARG A 291 -2.89 3.53 -15.18
N LEU A 292 -2.42 4.34 -16.13
CA LEU A 292 -1.70 5.57 -15.82
C LEU A 292 -2.58 6.55 -15.03
N GLU A 293 -3.84 6.74 -15.44
CA GLU A 293 -4.79 7.62 -14.74
C GLU A 293 -4.99 7.20 -13.28
N LEU A 294 -5.16 5.90 -12.99
CA LEU A 294 -5.31 5.43 -11.61
C LEU A 294 -4.06 5.68 -10.76
N LEU A 295 -2.86 5.56 -11.35
CA LEU A 295 -1.59 5.82 -10.67
C LEU A 295 -1.37 7.30 -10.42
N GLU A 296 -1.64 8.15 -11.41
CA GLU A 296 -1.52 9.61 -11.30
C GLU A 296 -2.42 10.16 -10.18
N ARG A 297 -3.59 9.54 -9.99
CA ARG A 297 -4.54 9.88 -8.93
C ARG A 297 -4.23 9.22 -7.58
N THR A 298 -3.20 8.39 -7.50
CA THR A 298 -2.80 7.63 -6.30
C THR A 298 -3.92 6.74 -5.72
N LEU A 299 -4.81 6.23 -6.57
CA LEU A 299 -5.99 5.46 -6.15
C LEU A 299 -5.67 3.99 -5.81
N CYS A 300 -4.55 3.47 -6.31
CA CYS A 300 -4.07 2.13 -5.97
C CYS A 300 -2.54 2.08 -5.99
N PRO A 301 -1.92 1.13 -5.26
CA PRO A 301 -0.49 0.89 -5.35
C PRO A 301 -0.09 0.45 -6.76
N GLN A 302 1.13 0.81 -7.20
CA GLN A 302 1.62 0.42 -8.53
C GLN A 302 1.61 -1.09 -8.75
N ASP A 303 2.12 -1.85 -7.77
CA ASP A 303 2.20 -3.30 -7.86
C ASP A 303 0.83 -3.95 -8.08
N PHE A 304 -0.25 -3.33 -7.60
CA PHE A 304 -1.62 -3.84 -7.77
C PHE A 304 -2.01 -3.98 -9.25
N LEU A 305 -1.55 -3.07 -10.12
CA LEU A 305 -1.91 -3.06 -11.54
C LEU A 305 -1.19 -4.11 -12.38
N PHE A 306 -0.10 -4.68 -11.86
CA PHE A 306 0.80 -5.56 -12.60
C PHE A 306 0.92 -6.97 -11.98
N ARG A 307 0.02 -7.33 -11.06
CA ARG A 307 0.05 -8.66 -10.44
C ARG A 307 -0.37 -9.75 -11.41
N LYS A 308 0.20 -10.94 -11.19
CA LYS A 308 -0.12 -12.15 -11.97
C LYS A 308 -1.53 -12.66 -11.65
N HIS A 309 -1.97 -12.57 -10.40
CA HIS A 309 -3.29 -13.01 -9.96
C HIS A 309 -4.38 -11.95 -10.24
N SER A 310 -5.63 -12.40 -10.32
CA SER A 310 -6.78 -11.52 -10.60
C SER A 310 -7.01 -10.53 -9.46
N CYS A 311 -7.24 -9.27 -9.81
CA CYS A 311 -7.52 -8.17 -8.88
C CYS A 311 -8.73 -7.36 -9.39
N ARG A 312 -9.43 -6.66 -8.50
CA ARG A 312 -10.48 -5.68 -8.86
C ARG A 312 -10.36 -4.42 -8.01
N LEU A 313 -10.54 -3.25 -8.62
CA LEU A 313 -10.68 -1.99 -7.91
C LEU A 313 -12.11 -1.48 -8.07
N PHE A 314 -12.77 -1.16 -6.96
CA PHE A 314 -14.02 -0.40 -6.95
C PHE A 314 -13.73 1.02 -6.49
N LEU A 315 -14.12 2.00 -7.30
CA LEU A 315 -13.93 3.41 -7.02
C LEU A 315 -15.28 4.12 -6.92
N SER A 316 -15.55 4.79 -5.81
CA SER A 316 -16.75 5.63 -5.71
C SER A 316 -16.68 6.82 -6.66
N ARG A 317 -17.84 7.33 -7.11
CA ARG A 317 -17.89 8.50 -8.02
C ARG A 317 -17.24 9.77 -7.48
N ASN A 318 -17.21 9.93 -6.16
CA ASN A 318 -16.55 11.04 -5.50
C ASN A 318 -15.08 10.75 -5.13
N GLU A 319 -14.57 9.56 -5.48
CA GLU A 319 -13.21 9.08 -5.27
C GLU A 319 -12.73 9.06 -3.81
N ARG A 320 -13.67 9.25 -2.88
CA ARG A 320 -13.38 9.19 -1.45
C ARG A 320 -13.44 7.80 -0.88
N VAL A 321 -13.93 6.81 -1.63
CA VAL A 321 -13.95 5.41 -1.23
C VAL A 321 -13.32 4.58 -2.33
N THR A 322 -12.31 3.80 -1.96
CA THR A 322 -11.68 2.81 -2.83
C THR A 322 -11.77 1.45 -2.16
N CYS A 323 -12.11 0.42 -2.93
CA CYS A 323 -12.08 -0.96 -2.45
C CYS A 323 -11.19 -1.77 -3.38
N LEU A 324 -10.08 -2.28 -2.85
CA LEU A 324 -9.16 -3.15 -3.57
C LEU A 324 -9.48 -4.60 -3.20
N VAL A 325 -9.74 -5.41 -4.21
CA VAL A 325 -9.90 -6.86 -4.09
C VAL A 325 -8.60 -7.54 -4.51
N ASN A 326 -8.13 -8.48 -3.68
CA ASN A 326 -6.88 -9.22 -3.87
C ASN A 326 -5.63 -8.33 -3.91
N ASN A 327 -5.63 -7.28 -3.08
CA ASN A 327 -4.42 -6.50 -2.84
C ASN A 327 -3.50 -7.24 -1.86
N ILE A 328 -3.12 -6.63 -0.74
CA ILE A 328 -2.37 -7.32 0.31
C ILE A 328 -3.33 -8.33 0.96
N ASP A 329 -4.54 -7.90 1.30
CA ASP A 329 -5.63 -8.75 1.77
C ASP A 329 -6.67 -8.96 0.64
N HIS A 330 -7.59 -9.93 0.81
CA HIS A 330 -8.68 -10.16 -0.14
C HIS A 330 -9.56 -8.94 -0.32
N LEU A 331 -9.80 -8.18 0.76
CA LEU A 331 -10.64 -7.01 0.76
C LEU A 331 -9.94 -5.89 1.55
N THR A 332 -9.60 -4.80 0.87
CA THR A 332 -9.11 -3.55 1.47
C THR A 332 -10.06 -2.42 1.09
N LEU A 333 -10.85 -1.94 2.04
CA LEU A 333 -11.68 -0.75 1.87
C LEU A 333 -10.97 0.46 2.49
N HIS A 334 -10.83 1.54 1.73
CA HIS A 334 -10.22 2.77 2.18
C HIS A 334 -11.16 3.95 1.93
N ALA A 335 -11.34 4.82 2.92
CA ALA A 335 -12.07 6.07 2.76
C ALA A 335 -11.32 7.30 3.28
N TRP A 336 -11.57 8.44 2.61
CA TRP A 336 -11.09 9.77 3.00
C TRP A 336 -12.28 10.68 3.37
N GLY A 337 -12.08 11.55 4.35
CA GLY A 337 -13.06 12.53 4.80
C GLY A 337 -12.42 13.82 5.30
N ALA A 338 -13.24 14.81 5.63
CA ALA A 338 -12.77 15.99 6.36
C ALA A 338 -12.33 15.60 7.78
N PRO A 339 -11.54 16.41 8.49
CA PRO A 339 -11.06 16.10 9.84
C PRO A 339 -12.16 15.60 10.81
N GLN A 340 -13.31 16.26 10.82
CA GLN A 340 -14.46 15.97 11.69
C GLN A 340 -15.31 14.76 11.26
N ASP A 341 -15.10 14.24 10.04
CA ASP A 341 -15.94 13.20 9.45
C ASP A 341 -15.63 11.79 10.00
N LEU A 342 -14.53 11.64 10.73
CA LEU A 342 -14.02 10.34 11.18
C LEU A 342 -15.08 9.48 11.91
N PRO A 343 -15.87 9.98 12.88
CA PRO A 343 -16.89 9.18 13.54
C PRO A 343 -17.98 8.67 12.57
N LEU A 344 -18.37 9.51 11.61
CA LEU A 344 -19.38 9.17 10.62
C LEU A 344 -18.86 8.12 9.64
N MET A 345 -17.63 8.27 9.15
CA MET A 345 -16.97 7.26 8.32
C MET A 345 -16.86 5.93 9.06
N PHE A 346 -16.43 5.96 10.32
CA PHE A 346 -16.29 4.76 11.15
C PHE A 346 -17.61 3.97 11.25
N HIS A 347 -18.72 4.66 11.54
CA HIS A 347 -20.04 4.01 11.60
C HIS A 347 -20.48 3.44 10.23
N GLN A 348 -20.13 4.08 9.10
CA GLN A 348 -20.42 3.49 7.78
C GLN A 348 -19.60 2.23 7.49
N PHE A 349 -18.34 2.20 7.93
CA PHE A 349 -17.50 1.01 7.84
C PHE A 349 -18.04 -0.15 8.68
N GLY A 350 -18.58 0.14 9.87
CA GLY A 350 -19.27 -0.86 10.70
C GLY A 350 -20.47 -1.49 9.98
N ARG A 351 -21.33 -0.66 9.38
CA ARG A 351 -22.48 -1.16 8.59
C ARG A 351 -22.06 -1.98 7.38
N PHE A 352 -21.06 -1.52 6.64
CA PHE A 352 -20.49 -2.27 5.51
C PHE A 352 -19.98 -3.64 5.97
N HIS A 353 -19.24 -3.69 7.06
CA HIS A 353 -18.73 -4.93 7.62
C HIS A 353 -19.87 -5.86 8.08
N GLU A 354 -20.90 -5.34 8.75
CA GLU A 354 -22.06 -6.11 9.20
C GLU A 354 -22.84 -6.71 8.02
N HIS A 355 -23.06 -5.94 6.96
CA HIS A 355 -23.73 -6.41 5.74
C HIS A 355 -22.96 -7.56 5.08
N LEU A 356 -21.65 -7.43 4.95
CA LEU A 356 -20.82 -8.50 4.38
C LEU A 356 -20.75 -9.72 5.31
N SER A 357 -20.60 -9.52 6.62
CA SER A 357 -20.49 -10.63 7.59
C SER A 357 -21.73 -11.53 7.64
N LYS A 358 -22.90 -11.02 7.23
CA LYS A 358 -24.12 -11.83 7.07
C LYS A 358 -24.08 -12.78 5.86
N LYS A 359 -23.22 -12.48 4.88
CA LYS A 359 -23.16 -13.17 3.58
C LYS A 359 -21.91 -14.02 3.40
N ILE A 360 -20.79 -13.61 4.00
CA ILE A 360 -19.47 -14.23 3.84
C ILE A 360 -18.76 -14.43 5.19
N TYR A 361 -18.00 -15.52 5.28
CA TYR A 361 -17.12 -15.78 6.43
C TYR A 361 -15.75 -15.14 6.20
N PHE A 362 -15.35 -14.31 7.17
CA PHE A 362 -14.01 -13.73 7.22
C PHE A 362 -13.07 -14.64 8.01
N LEU A 363 -11.79 -14.62 7.65
CA LEU A 363 -10.74 -15.32 8.37
C LEU A 363 -10.50 -14.63 9.72
N ASP A 364 -10.86 -15.30 10.81
CA ASP A 364 -10.61 -14.89 12.17
C ASP A 364 -9.84 -15.96 12.95
N ASP A 365 -9.18 -15.52 14.01
CA ASP A 365 -8.47 -16.35 14.97
C ASP A 365 -8.83 -15.89 16.39
N LEU A 366 -8.95 -16.83 17.32
CA LEU A 366 -9.40 -16.54 18.69
C LEU A 366 -8.46 -15.60 19.45
N LYS A 367 -7.15 -15.64 19.14
CA LYS A 367 -6.14 -14.81 19.80
C LYS A 367 -5.84 -13.54 19.00
N LEU A 368 -5.85 -13.61 17.67
CA LEU A 368 -5.48 -12.49 16.81
C LEU A 368 -6.65 -11.62 16.35
N GLY A 369 -7.91 -12.07 16.51
CA GLY A 369 -9.08 -11.42 15.90
C GLY A 369 -9.13 -11.64 14.38
N TYR A 370 -9.59 -10.66 13.61
CA TYR A 370 -9.56 -10.74 12.15
C TYR A 370 -8.12 -10.80 11.64
N VAL A 371 -7.83 -11.82 10.85
CA VAL A 371 -6.48 -12.05 10.34
C VAL A 371 -6.25 -11.24 9.06
N THR A 372 -5.18 -10.45 9.07
CA THR A 372 -4.67 -9.72 7.91
C THR A 372 -3.25 -10.18 7.61
N ARG A 373 -2.76 -9.95 6.39
CA ARG A 373 -1.35 -10.28 6.08
C ARG A 373 -0.38 -9.42 6.87
N ASN A 374 -0.71 -8.16 7.14
CA ASN A 374 0.11 -7.31 7.99
C ASN A 374 -0.24 -7.56 9.46
N ILE A 375 0.67 -8.15 10.23
CA ILE A 375 0.36 -8.57 11.61
C ILE A 375 -0.09 -7.40 12.49
N PHE A 376 0.41 -6.19 12.24
CA PHE A 376 0.02 -4.99 12.99
C PHE A 376 -1.41 -4.54 12.69
N GLN A 377 -2.06 -5.09 11.67
CA GLN A 377 -3.45 -4.83 11.35
C GLN A 377 -4.38 -5.97 11.80
N CYS A 378 -3.85 -7.09 12.30
CA CYS A 378 -4.67 -8.11 12.95
C CYS A 378 -5.45 -7.51 14.14
N GLY A 379 -6.58 -8.13 14.48
CA GLY A 379 -7.49 -7.69 15.54
C GLY A 379 -8.77 -7.15 14.93
N SER A 380 -8.94 -5.83 14.96
CA SER A 380 -10.06 -5.15 14.29
C SER A 380 -9.96 -5.18 12.76
N GLY A 381 -8.76 -5.36 12.19
CA GLY A 381 -8.49 -5.14 10.77
C GLY A 381 -8.73 -3.68 10.34
N MET A 382 -8.89 -2.75 11.28
CA MET A 382 -9.13 -1.35 11.00
C MET A 382 -7.92 -0.50 11.34
N LYS A 383 -7.65 0.48 10.47
CA LYS A 383 -6.66 1.52 10.70
C LYS A 383 -7.26 2.85 10.35
N PHE A 384 -7.15 3.82 11.23
CA PHE A 384 -7.72 5.14 11.00
C PHE A 384 -6.87 6.21 11.66
N GLY A 385 -7.05 7.42 11.17
CA GLY A 385 -6.16 8.51 11.51
C GLY A 385 -6.54 9.81 10.84
N MET A 386 -5.63 10.77 10.95
CA MET A 386 -5.73 12.10 10.39
C MET A 386 -4.41 12.50 9.74
N LEU A 387 -4.51 13.22 8.63
CA LEU A 387 -3.39 13.87 7.99
C LEU A 387 -3.31 15.31 8.50
N LEU A 388 -2.13 15.71 8.96
CA LEU A 388 -1.83 17.00 9.56
C LEU A 388 -0.68 17.70 8.81
N HIS A 389 -0.66 19.03 8.83
CA HIS A 389 0.45 19.86 8.39
C HIS A 389 1.10 20.56 9.59
N LEU A 390 2.26 20.05 10.04
CA LEU A 390 2.96 20.47 11.26
C LEU A 390 4.35 21.09 10.99
N PRO A 391 4.50 22.05 10.06
CA PRO A 391 5.79 22.57 9.66
C PRO A 391 6.47 23.42 10.76
N CYS A 392 5.73 24.14 11.60
CA CYS A 392 6.35 24.94 12.67
C CYS A 392 6.84 24.07 13.83
N LEU A 393 6.14 22.99 14.18
CA LEU A 393 6.65 22.02 15.16
C LEU A 393 7.96 21.38 14.69
N ILE A 394 8.12 21.13 13.39
CA ILE A 394 9.37 20.65 12.80
C ILE A 394 10.44 21.74 12.86
N PHE A 395 10.12 22.97 12.44
CA PHE A 395 11.04 24.11 12.50
C PHE A 395 11.56 24.39 13.92
N MET A 396 10.71 24.17 14.93
CA MET A 396 11.05 24.33 16.34
C MET A 396 11.74 23.10 16.97
N ASP A 397 12.00 22.05 16.19
CA ASP A 397 12.58 20.78 16.66
C ASP A 397 11.79 20.12 17.80
N ARG A 398 10.45 20.27 17.78
CA ARG A 398 9.54 19.72 18.80
C ARG A 398 8.84 18.43 18.38
N LEU A 399 8.93 18.06 17.09
CA LEU A 399 8.20 16.92 16.56
C LEU A 399 8.54 15.61 17.30
N GLN A 400 9.82 15.37 17.64
CA GLN A 400 10.21 14.12 18.29
C GLN A 400 9.57 13.92 19.67
N GLY A 401 9.50 14.98 20.48
CA GLY A 401 8.85 14.92 21.79
C GLY A 401 7.35 14.63 21.66
N VAL A 402 6.72 15.24 20.65
CA VAL A 402 5.30 15.02 20.32
C VAL A 402 5.07 13.59 19.83
N THR A 403 5.95 13.05 18.99
CA THR A 403 5.88 11.66 18.51
C THR A 403 5.92 10.67 19.68
N ASN A 404 6.81 10.88 20.65
CA ASN A 404 6.90 10.03 21.83
C ASN A 404 5.61 10.08 22.67
N ALA A 405 5.06 11.28 22.88
CA ALA A 405 3.79 11.44 23.60
C ALA A 405 2.60 10.78 22.88
N CYS A 406 2.57 10.81 21.54
CA CYS A 406 1.55 10.10 20.76
C CYS A 406 1.68 8.58 20.94
N HIS A 407 2.91 8.07 20.92
CA HIS A 407 3.20 6.66 21.12
C HIS A 407 2.71 6.15 22.48
N ASP A 408 2.94 6.90 23.55
CA ASP A 408 2.48 6.55 24.90
C ASP A 408 0.95 6.48 25.02
N LEU A 409 0.22 7.19 24.16
CA LEU A 409 -1.25 7.15 24.07
C LEU A 409 -1.77 6.03 23.14
N GLY A 410 -0.87 5.25 22.53
CA GLY A 410 -1.19 4.17 21.59
C GLY A 410 -1.47 4.65 20.16
N PHE A 411 -0.92 5.79 19.77
CA PHE A 411 -0.99 6.33 18.41
C PHE A 411 0.40 6.43 17.79
N LEU A 412 0.48 6.39 16.46
CA LEU A 412 1.71 6.64 15.72
C LEU A 412 1.61 7.98 15.02
N LEU A 413 2.67 8.78 15.16
CA LEU A 413 2.86 10.01 14.41
C LEU A 413 4.03 9.79 13.45
N ARG A 414 3.74 9.67 12.15
CA ARG A 414 4.75 9.39 11.12
C ARG A 414 4.71 10.41 9.98
N PRO A 415 5.85 10.81 9.42
CA PRO A 415 5.85 11.68 8.26
C PRO A 415 5.21 10.97 7.06
N LEU A 416 4.45 11.72 6.24
CA LEU A 416 3.90 11.21 4.99
C LEU A 416 5.02 10.90 3.98
N TYR A 417 6.03 11.76 3.96
CA TYR A 417 7.20 11.64 3.10
C TYR A 417 8.49 11.57 3.92
N ARG A 418 9.38 10.65 3.53
CA ARG A 418 10.67 10.43 4.19
C ARG A 418 11.77 10.24 3.16
N ASN A 419 12.96 10.76 3.47
CA ASN A 419 14.18 10.45 2.76
C ASN A 419 15.14 9.75 3.71
N GLY A 420 15.19 8.43 3.67
CA GLY A 420 15.87 7.61 4.68
C GLY A 420 15.24 7.84 6.06
N LYS A 421 16.04 8.39 6.99
CA LYS A 421 15.60 8.75 8.36
C LYS A 421 15.05 10.18 8.47
N ASN A 422 15.25 11.03 7.47
CA ASN A 422 14.90 12.44 7.55
C ASN A 422 13.45 12.68 7.13
N VAL A 423 12.74 13.49 7.91
CA VAL A 423 11.39 13.97 7.59
C VAL A 423 11.47 14.97 6.45
N VAL A 424 10.66 14.76 5.41
CA VAL A 424 10.60 15.67 4.25
C VAL A 424 9.25 16.36 4.21
N GLY A 425 9.28 17.70 4.24
CA GLY A 425 8.09 18.53 4.35
C GLY A 425 7.40 18.42 5.71
N GLY A 426 6.24 19.06 5.84
CA GLY A 426 5.47 19.17 7.09
C GLY A 426 4.24 18.28 7.17
N LEU A 427 4.04 17.36 6.21
CA LEU A 427 2.87 16.49 6.19
C LEU A 427 3.11 15.24 7.04
N VAL A 428 2.23 15.02 8.02
CA VAL A 428 2.37 13.98 9.04
C VAL A 428 1.04 13.26 9.23
N MET A 429 1.10 11.94 9.38
CA MET A 429 -0.04 11.07 9.64
C MET A 429 -0.08 10.75 11.14
N LEU A 430 -1.17 11.11 11.81
CA LEU A 430 -1.52 10.65 13.15
C LEU A 430 -2.51 9.49 13.02
N GLU A 431 -2.15 8.29 13.45
CA GLU A 431 -2.95 7.09 13.20
C GLU A 431 -2.90 6.09 14.36
N THR A 432 -3.84 5.13 14.40
CA THR A 432 -3.77 4.03 15.36
C THR A 432 -2.50 3.20 15.18
N ALA A 433 -1.88 2.79 16.29
CA ALA A 433 -0.60 2.09 16.23
C ALA A 433 -0.71 0.69 15.63
N ASN A 434 -1.77 -0.03 15.98
CA ASN A 434 -2.07 -1.36 15.48
C ASN A 434 -3.59 -1.62 15.49
N GLY A 435 -4.01 -2.73 14.88
CA GLY A 435 -5.37 -3.22 14.83
C GLY A 435 -5.83 -3.88 16.13
N GLN A 436 -4.92 -4.11 17.09
CA GLN A 436 -5.16 -4.71 18.41
C GLN A 436 -5.75 -3.69 19.39
N CYS A 437 -6.80 -3.01 18.95
CA CYS A 437 -7.55 -2.05 19.76
C CYS A 437 -9.04 -2.16 19.45
N VAL A 438 -9.86 -1.75 20.42
CA VAL A 438 -11.28 -1.50 20.22
C VAL A 438 -11.39 -0.16 19.45
N PRO A 439 -11.79 -0.17 18.16
CA PRO A 439 -11.68 1.03 17.35
C PRO A 439 -12.53 2.20 17.86
N GLY A 440 -13.73 1.92 18.37
CA GLY A 440 -14.65 2.93 18.91
C GLY A 440 -14.04 3.76 20.05
N ASP A 441 -13.31 3.09 20.96
CA ASP A 441 -12.68 3.72 22.12
C ASP A 441 -11.52 4.65 21.76
N LYS A 442 -10.93 4.45 20.57
CA LYS A 442 -9.77 5.23 20.09
C LYS A 442 -10.14 6.44 19.26
N ILE A 443 -11.38 6.56 18.78
CA ILE A 443 -11.83 7.70 17.94
C ILE A 443 -11.79 9.01 18.72
N ALA A 444 -12.44 9.07 19.89
CA ALA A 444 -12.48 10.30 20.68
C ALA A 444 -11.07 10.74 21.18
N PRO A 445 -10.21 9.83 21.70
CA PRO A 445 -8.82 10.17 22.02
C PRO A 445 -8.01 10.65 20.82
N LEU A 446 -8.19 10.04 19.64
CA LEU A 446 -7.49 10.46 18.42
C LEU A 446 -7.89 11.88 18.01
N LEU A 447 -9.18 12.19 17.99
CA LEU A 447 -9.68 13.53 17.67
C LEU A 447 -9.19 14.57 18.69
N SER A 448 -9.23 14.23 19.97
CA SER A 448 -8.70 15.09 21.04
C SER A 448 -7.19 15.33 20.90
N LEU A 449 -6.43 14.30 20.53
CA LEU A 449 -5.00 14.41 20.29
C LEU A 449 -4.71 15.28 19.06
N ALA A 450 -5.44 15.08 17.96
CA ALA A 450 -5.33 15.90 16.76
C ALA A 450 -5.64 17.38 17.03
N GLU A 451 -6.59 17.66 17.92
CA GLU A 451 -6.89 19.03 18.33
C GLU A 451 -5.76 19.65 19.17
N ARG A 452 -5.19 18.90 20.12
CA ARG A 452 -4.00 19.37 20.85
C ARG A 452 -2.82 19.63 19.92
N LEU A 453 -2.61 18.78 18.92
CA LEU A 453 -1.55 18.98 17.92
C LEU A 453 -1.79 20.25 17.09
N ASN A 454 -3.05 20.50 16.72
CA ASN A 454 -3.47 21.74 16.08
C ASN A 454 -3.14 22.95 16.96
N GLU A 455 -3.55 22.95 18.23
CA GLU A 455 -3.24 24.02 19.19
C GLU A 455 -1.72 24.24 19.37
N HIS A 456 -0.93 23.16 19.45
CA HIS A 456 0.52 23.25 19.57
C HIS A 456 1.21 23.82 18.33
N GLU A 457 0.75 23.46 17.13
CA GLU A 457 1.24 24.03 15.88
C GLU A 457 0.89 25.51 15.77
N LEU A 458 -0.36 25.89 16.11
CA LEU A 458 -0.80 27.29 16.13
C LEU A 458 -0.02 28.13 17.14
N SER A 459 0.15 27.63 18.36
CA SER A 459 0.98 28.27 19.39
C SER A 459 2.43 28.42 18.95
N SER A 460 2.97 27.43 18.24
CA SER A 460 4.33 27.49 17.69
C SER A 460 4.44 28.56 16.60
N ARG A 461 3.44 28.67 15.71
CA ARG A 461 3.36 29.75 14.72
C ARG A 461 3.31 31.13 15.38
N ASP A 462 2.51 31.30 16.44
CA ASP A 462 2.42 32.57 17.16
C ASP A 462 3.70 32.92 17.90
N GLN A 463 4.37 31.94 18.53
CA GLN A 463 5.69 32.13 19.11
C GLN A 463 6.71 32.61 18.05
N VAL A 464 6.67 32.03 16.84
CA VAL A 464 7.53 32.48 15.74
C VAL A 464 7.14 33.87 15.23
N ARG A 465 5.86 34.26 15.27
CA ARG A 465 5.43 35.62 14.89
C ARG A 465 5.91 36.69 15.86
N GLN A 466 5.87 36.39 17.16
CA GLN A 466 6.19 37.32 18.25
C GLN A 466 7.70 37.45 18.50
N ASP A 467 8.45 36.35 18.34
CA ASP A 467 9.91 36.34 18.50
C ASP A 467 10.61 36.80 17.21
N PHE A 468 11.27 37.96 17.27
CA PHE A 468 11.97 38.54 16.11
C PHE A 468 13.02 37.60 15.52
N SER A 469 13.83 36.94 16.36
CA SER A 469 14.92 36.07 15.91
C SER A 469 14.38 34.85 15.17
N ARG A 470 13.33 34.22 15.71
CA ARG A 470 12.67 33.09 15.06
C ARG A 470 11.95 33.51 13.78
N ARG A 471 11.28 34.65 13.80
CA ARG A 471 10.62 35.21 12.62
C ARG A 471 11.62 35.45 11.50
N ALA A 472 12.75 36.12 11.80
CA ALA A 472 13.80 36.40 10.83
C ALA A 472 14.38 35.12 10.23
N LEU A 473 14.63 34.10 11.06
CA LEU A 473 15.11 32.79 10.57
C LEU A 473 14.09 32.11 9.66
N LEU A 474 12.82 32.05 10.06
CA LEU A 474 11.77 31.45 9.23
C LEU A 474 11.59 32.22 7.91
N THR A 475 11.62 33.55 7.95
CA THR A 475 11.56 34.41 6.76
C THR A 475 12.76 34.18 5.84
N ASP A 476 13.97 33.98 6.37
CA ASP A 476 15.14 33.61 5.55
C ASP A 476 14.94 32.25 4.85
N ILE A 477 14.46 31.24 5.58
CA ILE A 477 14.21 29.91 4.99
C ILE A 477 13.15 29.99 3.88
N ILE A 478 12.03 30.68 4.12
CA ILE A 478 10.97 30.87 3.12
C ILE A 478 11.51 31.71 1.94
N GLY A 479 12.27 32.76 2.21
CA GLY A 479 12.90 33.60 1.20
C GLY A 479 13.85 32.81 0.30
N ARG A 480 14.70 31.95 0.87
CA ARG A 480 15.55 31.01 0.13
C ARG A 480 14.74 29.99 -0.66
N THR A 481 13.65 29.48 -0.10
CA THR A 481 12.73 28.57 -0.82
C THR A 481 12.14 29.26 -2.06
N VAL A 482 11.75 30.52 -1.95
CA VAL A 482 11.27 31.33 -3.10
C VAL A 482 12.41 31.62 -4.08
N GLY A 483 13.61 31.92 -3.59
CA GLY A 483 14.81 32.08 -4.42
C GLY A 483 15.12 30.83 -5.24
N ASN A 484 15.10 29.66 -4.60
CA ASN A 484 15.27 28.36 -5.23
C ASN A 484 14.16 28.11 -6.26
N LEU A 485 12.90 28.34 -5.92
CA LEU A 485 11.77 28.23 -6.85
C LEU A 485 11.98 29.07 -8.12
N ARG A 486 12.53 30.28 -8.00
CA ARG A 486 12.79 31.18 -9.12
C ARG A 486 14.01 30.76 -9.95
N GLY A 487 15.05 30.24 -9.32
CA GLY A 487 16.33 29.91 -9.95
C GLY A 487 16.52 28.45 -10.35
N MET A 488 15.69 27.52 -9.86
CA MET A 488 15.88 26.09 -10.06
C MET A 488 15.74 25.70 -11.53
N ARG A 489 16.66 24.87 -12.01
CA ARG A 489 16.61 24.24 -13.33
C ARG A 489 16.27 22.75 -13.25
N LEU A 490 16.48 22.12 -12.09
CA LEU A 490 16.13 20.74 -11.79
C LEU A 490 15.39 20.73 -10.47
N LEU A 491 14.41 19.84 -10.34
CA LEU A 491 13.62 19.70 -9.11
C LEU A 491 13.42 18.22 -8.81
N GLU A 492 13.97 17.77 -7.68
CA GLU A 492 13.77 16.41 -7.20
C GLU A 492 12.45 16.26 -6.41
N GLN A 493 11.94 15.04 -6.30
CA GLN A 493 10.65 14.80 -5.62
C GLN A 493 10.69 15.19 -4.14
N ASN A 494 11.76 14.82 -3.41
CA ASN A 494 11.91 15.17 -2.00
C ASN A 494 12.08 16.69 -1.81
N GLU A 495 12.83 17.33 -2.71
CA GLU A 495 12.99 18.79 -2.70
C GLU A 495 11.65 19.49 -2.95
N ALA A 496 10.86 19.01 -3.92
CA ALA A 496 9.53 19.54 -4.23
C ALA A 496 8.57 19.41 -3.03
N GLN A 497 8.60 18.29 -2.31
CA GLN A 497 7.79 18.08 -1.10
C GLN A 497 8.14 19.09 -0.01
N HIS A 498 9.44 19.31 0.22
CA HIS A 498 9.89 20.32 1.19
C HIS A 498 9.51 21.73 0.75
N LEU A 499 9.78 22.08 -0.51
CA LEU A 499 9.47 23.37 -1.12
C LEU A 499 7.97 23.69 -0.99
N LEU A 500 7.09 22.78 -1.40
CA LEU A 500 5.63 22.99 -1.33
C LEU A 500 5.16 23.15 0.12
N SER A 501 5.73 22.39 1.06
CA SER A 501 5.40 22.54 2.48
C SER A 501 5.82 23.90 3.05
N MET A 502 6.99 24.41 2.67
CA MET A 502 7.48 25.71 3.13
C MET A 502 6.73 26.87 2.48
N LEU A 503 6.35 26.75 1.20
CA LEU A 503 5.49 27.71 0.54
C LEU A 503 4.09 27.74 1.17
N TRP A 504 3.52 26.58 1.52
CA TRP A 504 2.25 26.51 2.25
C TRP A 504 2.35 27.27 3.58
N LEU A 505 3.37 26.98 4.39
CA LEU A 505 3.58 27.70 5.65
C LEU A 505 3.73 29.22 5.41
N GLY A 506 4.50 29.62 4.40
CA GLY A 506 4.69 31.03 4.05
C GLY A 506 3.41 31.75 3.62
N CYS A 507 2.52 31.08 2.90
CA CYS A 507 1.19 31.61 2.58
C CYS A 507 0.35 31.83 3.84
N GLU A 508 0.29 30.83 4.74
CA GLU A 508 -0.53 30.90 5.96
C GLU A 508 0.03 31.83 7.03
N MET A 509 1.33 32.09 6.98
CA MET A 509 2.01 33.07 7.83
C MET A 509 2.01 34.47 7.23
N GLU A 510 1.28 34.69 6.12
CA GLU A 510 1.15 35.96 5.40
C GLU A 510 2.49 36.53 4.89
N MET A 511 3.50 35.68 4.75
CA MET A 511 4.81 36.06 4.19
C MET A 511 4.81 36.06 2.67
N LEU A 512 3.88 35.31 2.03
CA LEU A 512 3.76 35.14 0.59
C LEU A 512 2.36 35.54 0.09
N PRO A 513 1.98 36.84 0.12
CA PRO A 513 0.62 37.29 -0.22
C PRO A 513 0.25 37.10 -1.70
N TRP A 514 1.24 36.88 -2.57
CA TRP A 514 1.05 36.66 -4.01
C TRP A 514 0.75 35.20 -4.38
N LEU A 515 0.87 34.26 -3.44
CA LEU A 515 0.69 32.84 -3.69
C LEU A 515 -0.58 32.31 -3.01
N SER A 516 -1.40 31.57 -3.75
CA SER A 516 -2.61 30.96 -3.22
C SER A 516 -2.40 29.49 -2.81
N LEU A 517 -3.14 29.05 -1.79
CA LEU A 517 -3.16 27.63 -1.40
C LEU A 517 -3.67 26.72 -2.52
N GLY A 518 -4.59 27.20 -3.38
CA GLY A 518 -5.09 26.44 -4.53
C GLY A 518 -3.97 26.05 -5.50
N GLN A 519 -3.07 26.97 -5.83
CA GLN A 519 -1.89 26.68 -6.66
C GLN A 519 -0.97 25.64 -6.00
N ILE A 520 -0.75 25.73 -4.68
CA ILE A 520 0.06 24.75 -3.95
C ILE A 520 -0.60 23.36 -3.98
N MET A 521 -1.91 23.26 -3.74
CA MET A 521 -2.63 21.98 -3.77
C MET A 521 -2.64 21.33 -5.15
N GLN A 522 -2.74 22.14 -6.21
CA GLN A 522 -2.59 21.65 -7.58
C GLN A 522 -1.19 21.05 -7.79
N LYS A 523 -0.12 21.73 -7.32
CA LYS A 523 1.25 21.22 -7.44
C LYS A 523 1.51 19.97 -6.61
N ILE A 524 0.88 19.85 -5.44
CA ILE A 524 0.91 18.60 -4.66
C ILE A 524 0.28 17.46 -5.47
N THR A 525 -0.84 17.71 -6.14
CA THR A 525 -1.51 16.73 -7.01
C THR A 525 -0.63 16.33 -8.18
N GLU A 526 -0.01 17.29 -8.87
CA GLU A 526 0.95 17.00 -9.96
C GLU A 526 2.17 16.22 -9.48
N LEU A 527 2.71 16.53 -8.29
CA LEU A 527 3.87 15.85 -7.74
C LEU A 527 3.57 14.39 -7.39
N ALA A 528 2.34 14.09 -6.94
CA ALA A 528 1.92 12.73 -6.62
C ALA A 528 1.86 11.82 -7.86
N ALA A 529 1.68 12.40 -9.05
CA ALA A 529 1.68 11.68 -10.32
C ALA A 529 3.08 11.30 -10.84
N VAL A 530 4.15 11.91 -10.33
CA VAL A 530 5.52 11.72 -10.85
C VAL A 530 5.98 10.25 -10.85
N PRO A 531 5.79 9.46 -9.78
CA PRO A 531 6.15 8.05 -9.79
C PRO A 531 5.47 7.26 -10.91
N ALA A 532 4.20 7.57 -11.20
CA ALA A 532 3.45 6.93 -12.27
C ALA A 532 4.06 7.20 -13.65
N ILE A 533 4.51 8.45 -13.89
CA ILE A 533 5.12 8.86 -15.16
C ILE A 533 6.50 8.22 -15.35
N MET A 534 7.27 8.06 -14.26
CA MET A 534 8.59 7.44 -14.28
C MET A 534 8.57 5.90 -14.39
N TYR A 535 7.39 5.29 -14.31
CA TYR A 535 7.27 3.84 -14.30
C TYR A 535 7.89 3.18 -15.53
N GLY A 536 8.75 2.18 -15.29
CA GLY A 536 9.47 1.44 -16.34
C GLY A 536 10.63 2.23 -16.97
N GLN A 537 10.94 3.42 -16.46
CA GLN A 537 12.05 4.28 -16.92
C GLN A 537 13.04 4.59 -15.79
N GLU A 538 12.99 3.81 -14.70
CA GLU A 538 13.71 4.06 -13.44
C GLU A 538 15.24 4.09 -13.62
N ASN A 539 15.76 3.32 -14.58
CA ASN A 539 17.20 3.24 -14.89
C ASN A 539 17.66 4.23 -15.98
N ASP A 540 16.75 5.02 -16.54
CA ASP A 540 17.06 5.99 -17.59
C ASP A 540 17.40 7.35 -16.97
N SER A 541 18.68 7.56 -16.69
CA SER A 541 19.18 8.80 -16.07
C SER A 541 18.85 10.05 -16.88
N ALA A 542 18.82 9.95 -18.22
CA ALA A 542 18.50 11.07 -19.09
C ALA A 542 17.02 11.45 -18.98
N ARG A 543 16.11 10.48 -18.97
CA ARG A 543 14.68 10.77 -18.77
C ARG A 543 14.34 11.26 -17.38
N LYS A 544 14.99 10.73 -16.35
CA LYS A 544 14.86 11.25 -14.98
C LYS A 544 15.26 12.73 -14.93
N LEU A 545 16.39 13.09 -15.54
CA LEU A 545 16.85 14.48 -15.63
C LEU A 545 15.88 15.37 -16.42
N GLN A 546 15.36 14.88 -17.56
CA GLN A 546 14.35 15.60 -18.35
C GLN A 546 13.06 15.84 -17.55
N MET A 547 12.62 14.88 -16.74
CA MET A 547 11.46 15.05 -15.88
C MET A 547 11.73 16.07 -14.78
N GLN A 548 12.87 15.98 -14.08
CA GLN A 548 13.27 16.97 -13.08
C GLN A 548 13.31 18.38 -13.67
N TYR A 549 13.82 18.52 -14.90
CA TYR A 549 13.83 19.77 -15.64
C TYR A 549 12.42 20.28 -15.96
N PHE A 550 11.55 19.39 -16.46
CA PHE A 550 10.17 19.73 -16.79
C PHE A 550 9.37 20.16 -15.55
N LEU A 551 9.50 19.43 -14.43
CA LEU A 551 8.88 19.78 -13.16
C LEU A 551 9.38 21.14 -12.66
N ALA A 552 10.69 21.36 -12.69
CA ALA A 552 11.29 22.63 -12.25
C ALA A 552 10.73 23.82 -13.04
N ARG A 553 10.73 23.72 -14.38
CA ARG A 553 10.19 24.74 -15.28
C ARG A 553 8.72 25.02 -14.98
N ARG A 554 7.89 23.97 -14.90
CA ARG A 554 6.45 24.11 -14.69
C ARG A 554 6.12 24.70 -13.31
N PHE A 555 6.79 24.26 -12.25
CA PHE A 555 6.59 24.78 -10.89
C PHE A 555 6.95 26.25 -10.82
N ARG A 556 8.10 26.64 -11.38
CA ARG A 556 8.55 28.03 -11.44
C ARG A 556 7.54 28.92 -12.15
N ARG A 557 7.13 28.55 -13.38
CA ARG A 557 6.18 29.33 -14.18
C ARG A 557 4.84 29.50 -13.48
N GLU A 558 4.26 28.42 -12.96
CA GLU A 558 2.87 28.43 -12.46
C GLU A 558 2.73 28.91 -11.01
N LEU A 559 3.78 28.76 -10.18
CA LEU A 559 3.76 29.31 -8.82
C LEU A 559 4.18 30.78 -8.81
N THR A 560 5.18 31.20 -9.59
CA THR A 560 5.70 32.58 -9.53
C THR A 560 5.06 33.53 -10.54
N GLY A 561 4.43 33.02 -11.59
CA GLY A 561 3.92 33.82 -12.71
C GLY A 561 5.01 34.44 -13.59
N LEU A 562 6.29 34.14 -13.35
CA LEU A 562 7.38 34.63 -14.18
C LEU A 562 7.38 33.91 -15.53
N PRO A 563 7.65 34.62 -16.64
CA PRO A 563 7.83 34.00 -17.95
C PRO A 563 9.02 33.05 -17.93
N ASP A 564 9.00 32.03 -18.80
CA ASP A 564 10.14 31.14 -18.97
C ASP A 564 11.31 31.95 -19.55
N GLU A 565 12.33 32.20 -18.73
CA GLU A 565 13.64 32.63 -19.24
C GLU A 565 14.34 31.37 -19.78
N ASP A 566 14.44 31.27 -21.11
CA ASP A 566 15.12 30.17 -21.81
C ASP A 566 16.58 30.02 -21.35
#